data_AF-M5P4Q7-F1
#
_entry.id   AF-M5P4Q7-F1
#
_cell.length_a   1.000
_cell.length_b   1.000
_cell.length_c   1.000
_cell.angle_alpha   90.00
_cell.angle_beta   90.00
_cell.angle_gamma   90.00
#
_symmetry.space_group_name_H-M   'P 1'
#
loop_
_entity.id
_entity.type
_entity.pdbx_description
1 polymer ?
#
loop_
_entity_poly.entity_id
_entity_poly.type
_entity_poly.pdbx_seq_one_letter_code
_entity_poly.pdbx_strand_id
1 'polypeptide(L)'
;MSNLAYQAEKQQRQTQQSPEKSVVIRRRASITLGEKVLIVLFALAVLGGSLFMISRAFAAYQTNIEIQKLEKKVETEGNRVDDLKKTADELKEPERIMDTARKKGLNLTNKKVKTIQE
;
A
#
# COMPACT_ATOMS: atom_id res chain seq x y z
N MET A 1 75.99 -53.84 -29.09
CA MET A 1 74.90 -54.57 -28.41
C MET A 1 74.27 -53.62 -27.41
N SER A 2 73.10 -53.10 -27.75
CA SER A 2 72.37 -52.07 -27.01
C SER A 2 71.89 -52.62 -25.65
N ASN A 3 72.12 -51.85 -24.59
CA ASN A 3 71.72 -52.18 -23.23
C ASN A 3 70.21 -51.89 -23.04
N LEU A 4 69.37 -52.77 -23.59
CA LEU A 4 67.91 -52.72 -23.51
C LEU A 4 67.39 -52.89 -22.08
N ALA A 5 68.11 -53.62 -21.23
CA ALA A 5 67.74 -53.83 -19.82
C ALA A 5 67.85 -52.54 -19.00
N TYR A 6 68.88 -51.72 -19.26
CA TYR A 6 69.03 -50.44 -18.57
C TYR A 6 67.97 -49.41 -18.99
N GLN A 7 67.50 -49.46 -20.24
CA GLN A 7 66.39 -48.61 -20.69
C GLN A 7 65.05 -49.03 -20.08
N ALA A 8 64.79 -50.34 -19.91
CA ALA A 8 63.58 -50.84 -19.26
C ALA A 8 63.50 -50.39 -17.78
N GLU A 9 64.63 -50.41 -17.05
CA GLU A 9 64.67 -49.95 -15.67
C GLU A 9 64.50 -48.43 -15.54
N LYS A 10 65.01 -47.65 -16.52
CA LYS A 10 64.82 -46.20 -16.57
C LYS A 10 63.39 -45.79 -16.94
N GLN A 11 62.69 -46.62 -17.74
CA GLN A 11 61.28 -46.41 -18.10
C GLN A 11 60.32 -46.81 -16.98
N GLN A 12 60.64 -47.83 -16.17
CA GLN A 12 59.79 -48.24 -15.05
C GLN A 12 59.84 -47.28 -13.84
N ARG A 13 60.93 -46.53 -13.66
CA ARG A 13 60.97 -45.48 -12.61
C ARG A 13 60.23 -44.19 -12.97
N GLN A 14 59.71 -44.05 -14.20
CA GLN A 14 58.88 -42.92 -14.61
C GLN A 14 57.38 -43.13 -14.41
N THR A 15 56.93 -44.31 -13.97
CA THR A 15 55.48 -44.64 -13.91
C THR A 15 54.96 -44.99 -12.51
N GLN A 16 55.64 -44.58 -11.44
CA GLN A 16 54.94 -44.37 -10.17
C GLN A 16 54.36 -42.97 -10.15
N GLN A 17 53.29 -42.83 -10.92
CA GLN A 17 52.23 -41.87 -10.65
C GLN A 17 51.72 -42.18 -9.24
N SER A 18 52.30 -41.51 -8.24
CA SER A 18 51.46 -41.10 -7.13
C SER A 18 50.43 -40.16 -7.76
N PRO A 19 49.12 -40.40 -7.66
CA PRO A 19 48.20 -39.31 -7.88
C PRO A 19 48.59 -38.31 -6.79
N GLU A 20 49.33 -37.28 -7.19
CA GLU A 20 49.42 -36.07 -6.43
C GLU A 20 47.95 -35.72 -6.24
N LYS A 21 47.42 -36.06 -5.07
CA LYS A 21 46.09 -35.67 -4.66
C LYS A 21 46.27 -34.18 -4.59
N SER A 22 46.03 -33.51 -5.73
CA SER A 22 45.92 -32.09 -5.84
C SER A 22 44.77 -31.83 -4.91
N VAL A 23 45.11 -31.58 -3.64
CA VAL A 23 44.17 -31.14 -2.66
C VAL A 23 43.70 -29.89 -3.34
N VAL A 24 42.49 -29.94 -3.89
CA VAL A 24 41.84 -28.75 -4.41
C VAL A 24 41.71 -27.95 -3.14
N ILE A 25 42.71 -27.09 -2.90
CA ILE A 25 42.70 -26.16 -1.80
C ILE A 25 41.53 -25.29 -2.19
N ARG A 26 40.35 -25.67 -1.70
CA ARG A 26 39.17 -24.83 -1.67
C ARG A 26 39.62 -23.68 -0.81
N ARG A 27 40.26 -22.69 -1.43
CA ARG A 27 40.55 -21.40 -0.81
C ARG A 27 39.17 -20.96 -0.37
N ARG A 28 38.89 -21.13 0.91
CA ARG A 28 37.66 -20.60 1.50
C ARG A 28 37.72 -19.13 1.11
N ALA A 29 36.72 -18.67 0.36
CA ALA A 29 36.59 -17.26 0.04
C ALA A 29 36.39 -16.56 1.39
N SER A 30 37.50 -16.24 2.03
CA SER A 30 37.54 -15.63 3.34
C SER A 30 37.13 -14.20 3.09
N ILE A 31 35.83 -13.95 3.26
CA ILE A 31 35.26 -12.61 3.27
C ILE A 31 36.14 -11.79 4.21
N THR A 32 36.77 -10.76 3.68
CA THR A 32 37.69 -9.93 4.46
C THR A 32 36.91 -9.26 5.59
N LEU A 33 37.56 -8.96 6.72
CA LEU A 33 36.89 -8.35 7.88
C LEU A 33 36.10 -7.09 7.48
N GLY A 34 36.65 -6.27 6.57
CA GLY A 34 35.98 -5.09 6.04
C GLY A 34 34.74 -5.41 5.20
N GLU A 35 34.78 -6.46 4.39
CA GLU A 35 33.65 -6.87 3.56
C GLU A 35 32.48 -7.41 4.39
N LYS A 36 32.74 -8.10 5.51
CA LYS A 36 31.70 -8.45 6.49
C LYS A 36 31.01 -7.21 7.07
N VAL A 37 31.79 -6.19 7.44
CA VAL A 37 31.25 -4.93 7.99
C VAL A 37 30.41 -4.20 6.93
N LEU A 38 30.87 -4.18 5.68
CA LEU A 38 30.17 -3.55 4.57
C LEU A 38 28.83 -4.24 4.28
N ILE A 39 28.80 -5.58 4.32
CA ILE A 39 27.56 -6.35 4.18
C ILE A 39 26.57 -6.04 5.32
N VAL A 40 27.05 -5.98 6.57
CA VAL A 40 26.20 -5.65 7.73
C VAL A 40 25.66 -4.22 7.61
N LEU A 41 26.50 -3.27 7.23
CA LEU A 41 26.11 -1.87 7.08
C LEU A 41 25.11 -1.69 5.92
N PHE A 42 25.32 -2.40 4.81
CA PHE A 42 24.38 -2.45 3.69
C PHE A 42 23.04 -3.05 4.11
N ALA A 43 23.03 -4.15 4.85
CA ALA A 43 21.81 -4.76 5.35
C ALA A 43 21.04 -3.80 6.27
N LEU A 44 21.74 -3.11 7.18
CA LEU A 44 21.13 -2.09 8.05
C LEU A 44 20.59 -0.90 7.27
N ALA A 45 21.30 -0.44 6.24
CA ALA A 45 20.84 0.65 5.37
C ALA A 45 19.58 0.27 4.58
N VAL A 46 19.52 -0.96 4.04
CA VAL A 46 18.35 -1.47 3.32
C VAL A 46 17.15 -1.63 4.25
N LEU A 47 17.36 -2.18 5.44
CA LEU A 47 16.30 -2.33 6.45
C LEU A 47 15.81 -0.96 6.95
N GLY A 48 16.72 -0.04 7.28
CA GLY A 48 16.38 1.32 7.69
C GLY A 48 15.64 2.08 6.60
N GLY A 49 16.10 1.95 5.35
CA GLY A 49 15.46 2.55 4.17
C GLY A 49 14.05 2.02 3.93
N SER A 50 13.83 0.71 4.06
CA SER A 50 12.49 0.11 3.89
C SER A 50 11.52 0.54 4.98
N LEU A 51 11.96 0.57 6.25
CA LEU A 51 11.19 1.11 7.38
C LEU A 51 10.82 2.58 7.17
N PHE A 52 11.76 3.39 6.69
CA PHE A 52 11.52 4.81 6.38
C PHE A 52 10.56 5.01 5.20
N MET A 53 10.67 4.16 4.17
CA MET A 53 9.77 4.19 3.02
C MET A 53 8.33 3.82 3.42
N ILE A 54 8.17 2.81 4.28
CA ILE A 54 6.87 2.40 4.82
C ILE A 54 6.26 3.50 5.69
N SER A 55 7.04 4.15 6.56
CA SER A 55 6.53 5.23 7.42
C SER A 55 6.11 6.48 6.60
N ARG A 56 6.84 6.78 5.52
CA ARG A 56 6.47 7.83 4.55
C ARG A 56 5.22 7.45 3.74
N ALA A 57 5.09 6.19 3.34
CA ALA A 57 3.89 5.69 2.67
C ALA A 57 2.65 5.79 3.57
N PHE A 58 2.82 5.62 4.90
CA PHE A 58 1.74 5.80 5.87
C PHE A 58 1.21 7.23 5.94
N ALA A 59 2.06 8.25 5.76
CA ALA A 59 1.60 9.64 5.71
C ALA A 59 0.64 9.86 4.53
N ALA A 60 0.92 9.27 3.37
CA ALA A 60 0.02 9.33 2.22
C ALA A 60 -1.29 8.55 2.45
N TYR A 61 -1.24 7.39 3.12
CA TYR A 61 -2.43 6.60 3.45
C TYR A 61 -3.33 7.30 4.48
N GLN A 62 -2.74 7.90 5.51
CA GLN A 62 -3.50 8.61 6.54
C GLN A 62 -4.21 9.83 5.95
N THR A 63 -3.53 10.60 5.10
CA THR A 63 -4.14 11.73 4.40
C THR A 63 -5.26 11.28 3.47
N ASN A 64 -5.10 10.16 2.75
CA ASN A 64 -6.14 9.65 1.85
C ASN A 64 -7.40 9.18 2.61
N ILE A 65 -7.22 8.55 3.78
CA ILE A 65 -8.33 8.16 4.66
C ILE A 65 -9.03 9.40 5.26
N GLU A 66 -8.25 10.40 5.65
CA GLU A 66 -8.80 11.63 6.24
C GLU A 66 -9.60 12.43 5.21
N ILE A 67 -9.13 12.51 3.96
CA ILE A 67 -9.87 13.09 2.84
C ILE A 67 -11.20 12.35 2.60
N GLN A 68 -11.17 11.02 2.49
CA GLN A 68 -12.39 10.23 2.30
C GLN A 68 -13.40 10.39 3.45
N LYS A 69 -12.91 10.50 4.68
CA LYS A 69 -13.76 10.74 5.85
C LYS A 69 -14.38 12.14 5.81
N LEU A 70 -13.62 13.14 5.37
CA LEU A 70 -14.10 14.51 5.24
C LEU A 70 -15.13 14.64 4.11
N GLU A 71 -14.87 14.05 2.94
CA GLU A 71 -15.79 14.00 1.80
C GLU A 71 -17.13 13.38 2.22
N LYS A 72 -17.10 12.23 2.90
CA LYS A 72 -18.31 11.57 3.40
C LYS A 72 -19.08 12.44 4.41
N LYS A 73 -18.37 13.21 5.24
CA LYS A 73 -19.00 14.14 6.18
C LYS A 73 -19.67 15.31 5.45
N VAL A 74 -19.01 15.87 4.43
CA VAL A 74 -19.56 16.95 3.60
C VAL A 74 -20.81 16.46 2.85
N GLU A 75 -20.76 15.26 2.27
CA GLU A 75 -21.91 14.65 1.59
C GLU A 75 -23.09 14.44 2.55
N THR A 76 -22.83 13.92 3.76
CA THR A 76 -23.87 13.70 4.76
C THR A 76 -24.54 15.00 5.21
N GLU A 77 -23.74 16.04 5.48
CA GLU A 77 -24.30 17.36 5.83
C GLU A 77 -25.04 18.01 4.66
N GLY A 78 -24.55 17.83 3.42
CA GLY A 78 -25.23 18.29 2.21
C GLY A 78 -26.62 17.67 2.04
N ASN A 79 -26.72 16.35 2.20
CA ASN A 79 -27.99 15.63 2.16
C ASN A 79 -28.93 16.10 3.27
N ARG A 80 -28.42 16.33 4.48
CA ARG A 80 -29.22 16.84 5.60
C ARG A 80 -29.79 18.23 5.31
N VAL A 81 -29.00 19.10 4.66
CA VAL A 81 -29.46 20.43 4.24
C VAL A 81 -30.53 20.31 3.16
N ASP A 82 -30.35 19.43 2.18
CA ASP A 82 -31.32 19.23 1.11
C ASP A 82 -32.65 18.67 1.65
N ASP A 83 -32.60 17.70 2.56
CA ASP A 83 -33.78 17.15 3.23
C ASP A 83 -34.51 18.19 4.08
N LEU A 84 -33.77 19.01 4.83
CA LEU A 84 -34.36 20.13 5.58
C LEU A 84 -35.02 21.14 4.65
N LYS A 85 -34.41 21.41 3.48
CA LYS A 85 -34.98 22.31 2.48
C LYS A 85 -36.27 21.75 1.89
N LYS A 86 -36.29 20.48 1.49
CA LYS A 86 -37.52 19.79 1.02
C LYS A 86 -38.61 19.84 2.07
N THR A 87 -38.28 19.53 3.33
CA THR A 87 -39.24 19.58 4.43
C THR A 87 -39.79 21.00 4.62
N ALA A 88 -38.94 22.02 4.51
CA ALA A 88 -39.36 23.41 4.61
C ALA A 88 -40.28 23.83 3.44
N ASP A 89 -40.00 23.35 2.24
CA ASP A 89 -40.81 23.61 1.05
C ASP A 89 -42.17 22.91 1.15
N GLU A 90 -42.20 21.63 1.51
CA GLU A 90 -43.44 20.88 1.84
C GLU A 90 -44.24 21.56 2.97
N LEU A 91 -43.54 22.10 3.99
CA LEU A 91 -44.19 22.81 5.09
C LEU A 91 -44.90 24.09 4.63
N LYS A 92 -44.35 24.76 3.61
CA LYS A 92 -44.89 25.99 3.02
C LYS A 92 -45.96 25.73 1.97
N GLU A 93 -46.11 24.50 1.49
CA GLU A 93 -47.09 24.20 0.44
C GLU A 93 -48.51 24.59 0.88
N PRO A 94 -49.19 25.43 0.08
CA PRO A 94 -50.50 25.97 0.44
C PRO A 94 -51.55 24.85 0.54
N GLU A 95 -51.39 23.77 -0.22
CA GLU A 95 -52.27 22.59 -0.16
C GLU A 95 -52.25 21.94 1.23
N ARG A 96 -51.05 21.72 1.81
CA ARG A 96 -50.89 21.15 3.15
C ARG A 96 -51.45 22.06 4.24
N ILE A 97 -51.26 23.37 4.11
CA ILE A 97 -51.83 24.36 5.03
C ILE A 97 -53.36 24.31 5.00
N MET A 98 -53.95 24.23 3.80
CA MET A 98 -55.39 24.13 3.60
C MET A 98 -55.96 22.80 4.11
N ASP A 99 -55.28 21.68 3.89
CA ASP A 99 -55.70 20.37 4.42
C ASP A 99 -55.66 20.35 5.96
N THR A 100 -54.59 20.90 6.55
CA THR A 100 -54.47 21.04 8.01
C THR A 100 -55.57 21.95 8.59
N ALA A 101 -55.90 23.05 7.91
CA ALA A 101 -56.98 23.96 8.31
C ALA A 101 -58.36 23.25 8.27
N ARG A 102 -58.66 22.52 7.20
CA ARG A 102 -59.91 21.75 7.07
C ARG A 102 -60.05 20.67 8.14
N LYS A 103 -58.97 19.93 8.43
CA LYS A 103 -58.94 18.93 9.52
C LYS A 103 -59.22 19.55 10.89
N LYS A 104 -58.87 20.82 11.10
CA LYS A 104 -59.17 21.58 12.33
C LYS A 104 -60.53 22.27 12.31
N GLY A 105 -61.37 22.01 11.31
CA GLY A 105 -62.72 22.58 11.20
C GLY A 105 -62.79 23.98 10.62
N LEU A 106 -61.67 24.53 10.12
CA LEU A 106 -61.63 25.80 9.41
C LEU A 106 -61.98 25.57 7.93
N ASN A 107 -63.26 25.71 7.59
CA ASN A 107 -63.74 25.60 6.21
C ASN A 107 -63.82 26.99 5.55
N LEU A 108 -63.33 27.09 4.31
CA LEU A 108 -63.36 28.31 3.52
C LEU A 108 -64.79 28.57 3.01
N THR A 109 -65.54 29.43 3.69
CA THR A 109 -66.92 29.78 3.30
C THR A 109 -66.99 30.75 2.09
N ASN A 110 -65.88 31.41 1.73
CA ASN A 110 -65.84 32.33 0.59
C ASN A 110 -64.52 32.24 -0.18
N LYS A 111 -64.62 31.98 -1.49
CA LYS A 111 -63.56 31.76 -2.50
C LYS A 111 -62.57 32.93 -2.69
N LYS A 112 -61.89 33.42 -1.66
CA LYS A 112 -60.82 34.41 -1.81
C LYS A 112 -59.51 33.87 -1.27
N VAL A 113 -58.93 32.90 -1.97
CA VAL A 113 -57.52 32.55 -1.79
C VAL A 113 -56.72 33.49 -2.69
N LYS A 114 -55.96 34.40 -2.09
CA LYS A 114 -55.07 35.31 -2.81
C LYS A 114 -53.74 34.60 -2.98
N THR A 115 -53.49 34.05 -4.18
CA THR A 115 -52.19 33.47 -4.53
C THR A 115 -51.18 34.61 -4.62
N ILE A 116 -50.23 34.68 -3.69
CA ILE A 116 -49.08 35.56 -3.82
C ILE A 116 -48.01 34.74 -4.54
N GLN A 117 -47.74 35.09 -5.80
CA GLN A 117 -46.57 34.63 -6.54
C GLN A 117 -45.47 35.66 -6.28
N GLU A 118 -44.33 35.20 -5.74
CA GLU A 118 -43.03 35.87 -5.87
C GLU A 118 -42.12 35.01 -6.75
#